data_AF-A0A662AA98-F1
#
_entry.id   AF-A0A662AA98-F1
#
_cell.length_a   1.000
_cell.length_b   1.000
_cell.length_c   1.000
_cell.angle_alpha   90.00
_cell.angle_beta   90.00
_cell.angle_gamma   90.00
#
_symmetry.space_group_name_H-M   'P 1'
#
loop_
_entity.id
_entity.type
_entity.pdbx_description
1 polymer ?
#
loop_
_entity_poly.entity_id
_entity_poly.type
_entity_poly.pdbx_seq_one_letter_code
_entity_poly.pdbx_strand_id
1 'polypeptide(L)'
;MNHLKTFKTIAVLIITSLVLISCKEDVLPKPKAYLRLEYQIPTYNLIDTNCPYKFEISTQTIIKTNQKCWVNIDYTKLKATINMTYRPVENNLKELFLEAEKLTFNHAIKADGISSVPYADKTKNVYGSIFEVTGNAASPIQFHVTDSTKHFITGAVYFNVQPNYDSIKPTINYLQKDIIHLIESLEWKE
;
A
#
# COMPACT_ATOMS: atom_id res chain seq x y z
N MET A 1 -50.86 6.37 -63.98
CA MET A 1 -49.45 6.84 -63.91
C MET A 1 -49.14 7.77 -62.72
N ASN A 2 -50.10 8.10 -61.85
CA ASN A 2 -49.87 8.96 -60.68
C ASN A 2 -49.61 8.19 -59.37
N HIS A 3 -50.22 7.01 -59.16
CA HIS A 3 -50.04 6.20 -57.93
C HIS A 3 -48.60 5.69 -57.71
N LEU A 4 -47.85 5.41 -58.78
CA LEU A 4 -46.46 4.96 -58.68
C LEU A 4 -45.50 6.10 -58.30
N LYS A 5 -45.85 7.36 -58.66
CA LYS A 5 -45.09 8.54 -58.25
C LYS A 5 -45.31 8.84 -56.77
N THR A 6 -46.56 8.79 -56.29
CA THR A 6 -46.89 9.01 -54.87
C THR A 6 -46.24 7.97 -53.96
N PHE A 7 -46.18 6.70 -54.38
CA PHE A 7 -45.50 5.65 -53.61
C PHE A 7 -43.98 5.89 -53.50
N LYS A 8 -43.34 6.37 -54.57
CA LYS A 8 -41.93 6.78 -54.54
C LYS A 8 -41.70 8.00 -53.64
N THR A 9 -42.58 9.00 -53.65
CA THR A 9 -42.44 10.16 -52.75
C THR A 9 -42.61 9.77 -51.28
N ILE A 10 -43.55 8.87 -50.97
CA ILE A 10 -43.76 8.39 -49.60
C ILE A 10 -42.56 7.55 -49.13
N ALA A 11 -42.01 6.68 -49.98
CA ALA A 11 -40.82 5.90 -49.67
C ALA A 11 -39.58 6.78 -49.42
N VAL A 12 -39.40 7.85 -50.20
CA VAL A 12 -38.33 8.84 -50.00
C VAL A 12 -38.55 9.63 -48.69
N LEU A 13 -39.79 9.98 -48.35
CA LEU A 13 -40.08 10.69 -47.10
C LEU A 13 -39.79 9.81 -45.86
N ILE A 14 -40.12 8.52 -45.94
CA ILE A 14 -39.86 7.54 -44.88
C ILE A 14 -38.35 7.29 -44.73
N ILE A 15 -37.61 7.16 -45.83
CA ILE A 15 -36.16 6.92 -45.77
C ILE A 15 -35.40 8.15 -45.24
N THR A 16 -35.91 9.36 -45.50
CA THR A 16 -35.33 10.61 -44.96
C THR A 16 -35.62 10.77 -43.47
N SER A 17 -36.75 10.25 -42.97
CA SER A 17 -37.10 10.29 -41.55
C SER A 17 -36.25 9.34 -40.68
N LEU A 18 -35.72 8.25 -41.23
CA LEU A 18 -34.89 7.31 -40.47
C LEU A 18 -33.47 7.82 -40.20
N VAL A 19 -32.99 8.84 -40.93
CA VAL A 19 -31.63 9.40 -40.77
C VAL A 19 -31.53 10.42 -39.62
N LEU A 20 -32.66 10.80 -39.01
CA LEU A 20 -32.71 11.78 -37.90
C LEU A 20 -32.69 11.13 -36.50
N ILE A 21 -32.52 9.82 -36.39
CA ILE A 21 -32.37 9.14 -35.09
C ILE A 21 -30.91 9.28 -34.64
N SER A 22 -30.58 10.46 -34.09
CA SER A 22 -29.31 10.69 -33.42
C SER A 22 -29.25 9.85 -32.13
N CYS A 23 -28.22 9.03 -31.98
CA CYS A 23 -27.88 8.42 -30.70
C CYS A 23 -27.58 9.53 -29.68
N LYS A 24 -28.28 9.52 -28.54
CA LYS A 24 -27.78 10.17 -27.33
C LYS A 24 -26.70 9.25 -26.79
N GLU A 25 -25.44 9.61 -26.99
CA GLU A 25 -24.36 8.99 -26.24
C GLU A 25 -24.53 9.39 -24.78
N ASP A 26 -24.65 8.42 -23.89
CA ASP A 26 -24.57 8.66 -22.46
C ASP A 26 -23.22 9.29 -22.18
N VAL A 27 -23.23 10.60 -21.93
CA VAL A 27 -22.03 11.35 -21.52
C VAL A 27 -21.63 10.85 -20.14
N LEU A 28 -20.77 9.83 -20.11
CA LEU A 28 -20.12 9.41 -18.88
C LEU A 28 -19.42 10.64 -18.30
N PRO A 29 -19.81 11.10 -17.09
CA PRO A 29 -19.20 12.27 -16.51
C PRO A 29 -17.71 11.99 -16.34
N LYS A 30 -16.88 12.87 -16.92
CA LYS A 30 -15.43 12.77 -16.85
C LYS A 30 -15.03 12.60 -15.37
N PRO A 31 -14.22 11.59 -15.00
CA PRO A 31 -13.85 11.38 -13.61
C PRO A 31 -13.24 12.68 -13.06
N LYS A 32 -13.68 13.08 -11.85
CA LYS A 32 -13.15 14.27 -11.20
C LYS A 32 -11.63 14.10 -11.08
N ALA A 33 -10.88 15.07 -11.59
CA ALA A 33 -9.43 15.07 -11.47
C ALA A 33 -9.06 15.20 -9.98
N TYR A 34 -8.69 14.09 -9.35
CA TYR A 34 -8.02 14.12 -8.07
C TYR A 34 -6.61 14.68 -8.29
N LEU A 35 -6.16 15.56 -7.40
CA LEU A 35 -4.79 16.06 -7.43
C LEU A 35 -3.84 14.85 -7.45
N ARG A 36 -2.99 14.75 -8.48
CA ARG A 36 -1.93 13.75 -8.48
C ARG A 36 -1.00 14.11 -7.32
N LEU A 37 -0.97 13.29 -6.29
CA LEU A 37 -0.02 13.43 -5.20
C LEU A 37 1.37 13.10 -5.76
N GLU A 38 2.11 14.13 -6.15
CA GLU A 38 3.53 13.99 -6.46
C GLU A 38 4.29 13.96 -5.15
N TYR A 39 4.69 12.75 -4.74
CA TYR A 39 5.57 12.58 -3.60
C TYR A 39 6.98 12.97 -4.00
N GLN A 40 7.63 13.79 -3.17
CA GLN A 40 9.03 14.13 -3.35
C GLN A 40 9.88 12.86 -3.30
N ILE A 41 10.96 12.83 -4.08
CA ILE A 41 11.94 11.74 -4.00
C ILE A 41 12.54 11.77 -2.58
N PRO A 42 12.40 10.70 -1.80
CA PRO A 42 12.92 10.66 -0.45
C PRO A 42 14.44 10.72 -0.45
N THR A 43 14.97 11.51 0.47
CA THR A 43 16.36 11.41 0.93
C THR A 43 16.37 10.60 2.21
N TYR A 44 17.38 9.76 2.41
CA TYR A 44 17.44 8.83 3.52
C TYR A 44 18.53 9.22 4.52
N ASN A 45 18.26 9.00 5.81
CA ASN A 45 19.22 9.13 6.89
C ASN A 45 19.37 7.80 7.62
N LEU A 46 20.61 7.47 8.00
CA LEU A 46 20.90 6.31 8.84
C LEU A 46 20.43 6.55 10.27
N ILE A 47 19.68 5.59 10.80
CA ILE A 47 19.20 5.55 12.17
C ILE A 47 20.01 4.51 12.93
N ASP A 48 20.95 5.01 13.72
CA ASP A 48 21.85 4.20 14.53
C ASP A 48 21.66 4.57 16.01
N THR A 49 20.76 3.87 16.68
CA THR A 49 20.52 4.00 18.12
C THR A 49 21.19 2.86 18.88
N ASN A 50 21.10 2.81 20.22
CA ASN A 50 21.62 1.69 21.02
C ASN A 50 20.87 0.36 20.85
N CYS A 51 20.01 0.25 19.85
CA CYS A 51 19.27 -0.96 19.54
C CYS A 51 20.10 -1.94 18.71
N PRO A 52 19.77 -3.25 18.74
CA PRO A 52 20.53 -4.32 18.07
C PRO A 52 20.34 -4.33 16.54
N TYR A 53 20.00 -3.19 15.96
CA TYR A 53 19.83 -2.98 14.54
C TYR A 53 20.00 -1.50 14.20
N LYS A 54 20.32 -1.24 12.94
CA LYS A 54 20.30 0.09 12.31
C LYS A 54 19.68 -0.03 10.93
N PHE A 55 19.10 1.05 10.44
CA PHE A 55 18.41 1.09 9.16
C PHE A 55 18.37 2.52 8.64
N GLU A 56 18.12 2.68 7.35
CA GLU A 56 17.88 3.98 6.76
C GLU A 56 16.39 4.26 6.61
N ILE A 57 16.00 5.53 6.78
CA ILE A 57 14.62 5.96 6.57
C ILE A 57 14.55 7.39 6.05
N SER A 58 13.42 7.73 5.43
CA SER A 58 13.19 9.06 4.86
C SER A 58 13.43 10.16 5.88
N THR A 59 14.12 11.22 5.48
CA THR A 59 14.39 12.42 6.30
C THR A 59 13.12 13.17 6.67
N GLN A 60 12.00 12.89 6.00
CA GLN A 60 10.70 13.49 6.27
C GLN A 60 9.90 12.74 7.33
N THR A 61 10.60 12.13 8.30
CA THR A 61 10.00 11.34 9.37
C THR A 61 10.44 11.82 10.76
N ILE A 62 9.60 11.56 11.75
CA ILE A 62 9.93 11.76 13.16
C ILE A 62 10.00 10.39 13.82
N ILE A 63 11.15 10.06 14.39
CA ILE A 63 11.41 8.74 14.97
C ILE A 63 11.38 8.80 16.48
N LYS A 64 10.66 7.87 17.10
CA LYS A 64 10.62 7.67 18.55
C LYS A 64 10.96 6.23 18.85
N THR A 65 12.06 6.02 19.57
CA THR A 65 12.50 4.69 20.02
C THR A 65 12.29 4.57 21.52
N ASN A 66 11.78 3.42 21.99
CA ASN A 66 11.66 3.14 23.42
C ASN A 66 12.80 2.25 23.93
N GLN A 67 12.84 2.01 25.25
CA GLN A 67 13.86 1.17 25.89
C GLN A 67 13.84 -0.31 25.45
N LYS A 68 12.73 -0.78 24.86
CA LYS A 68 12.58 -2.14 24.31
C LYS A 68 12.98 -2.23 22.84
N CYS A 69 13.55 -1.16 22.29
CA CYS A 69 13.88 -1.06 20.87
C CYS A 69 12.68 -1.21 19.93
N TRP A 70 11.51 -0.78 20.40
CA TRP A 70 10.37 -0.54 19.53
C TRP A 70 10.48 0.88 18.98
N VAL A 71 10.17 1.02 17.70
CA VAL A 71 10.38 2.25 16.95
C VAL A 71 9.06 2.65 16.31
N ASN A 72 8.64 3.89 16.58
CA ASN A 72 7.55 4.52 15.85
C ASN A 72 8.16 5.55 14.89
N ILE A 73 7.84 5.40 13.61
CA ILE A 73 8.28 6.28 12.52
C ILE A 73 7.05 7.05 12.03
N ASP A 74 6.92 8.31 12.45
CA ASP A 74 5.80 9.16 12.08
C ASP A 74 6.08 9.89 10.77
N TYR A 75 5.24 9.62 9.77
CA TYR A 75 5.16 10.38 8.53
C TYR A 75 4.04 11.42 8.65
N THR A 76 4.32 12.53 9.34
CA THR A 76 3.32 13.54 9.69
C THR A 76 2.57 14.07 8.45
N LYS A 77 3.27 14.29 7.33
CA LYS A 77 2.66 14.74 6.06
C LYS A 77 1.70 13.71 5.45
N LEU A 78 1.96 12.43 5.69
CA LEU A 78 1.18 11.30 5.17
C LEU A 78 0.08 10.86 6.14
N LYS A 79 0.04 11.43 7.34
CA LYS A 79 -0.84 11.03 8.45
C LYS A 79 -0.75 9.54 8.73
N ALA A 80 0.45 8.98 8.66
CA ALA A 80 0.72 7.56 8.81
C ALA A 80 1.89 7.34 9.76
N THR A 81 1.83 6.28 10.54
CA THR A 81 2.90 5.86 11.45
C THR A 81 3.27 4.42 11.13
N ILE A 82 4.57 4.13 10.98
CA ILE A 82 5.08 2.77 10.98
C ILE A 82 5.45 2.42 12.42
N ASN A 83 4.79 1.41 12.99
CA ASN A 83 5.14 0.87 14.29
C ASN A 83 5.98 -0.39 14.10
N MET A 84 7.21 -0.37 14.57
CA MET A 84 8.13 -1.51 14.56
C MET A 84 8.31 -2.05 15.97
N THR A 85 8.20 -3.37 16.12
CA THR A 85 8.37 -4.08 17.39
C THR A 85 9.52 -5.07 17.26
N TYR A 86 10.58 -4.83 18.02
CA TYR A 86 11.70 -5.75 18.17
C TYR A 86 11.42 -6.79 19.25
N ARG A 87 11.78 -8.05 18.96
CA ARG A 87 11.83 -9.16 19.91
C ARG A 87 13.09 -10.01 19.66
N PRO A 88 13.78 -10.45 20.71
CA PRO A 88 14.85 -11.43 20.56
C PRO A 88 14.27 -12.81 20.18
N VAL A 89 15.05 -13.59 19.44
CA VAL A 89 14.75 -14.98 19.11
C VAL A 89 15.40 -15.88 20.16
N GLU A 90 14.56 -16.52 20.97
CA GLU A 90 14.96 -17.36 22.11
C GLU A 90 14.19 -18.69 22.05
N ASN A 91 14.51 -19.55 21.08
CA ASN A 91 13.79 -20.79 20.79
C ASN A 91 12.29 -20.63 20.48
N ASN A 92 11.85 -19.41 20.17
CA ASN A 92 10.45 -19.04 19.93
C ASN A 92 10.21 -18.54 18.49
N LEU A 93 11.15 -18.75 17.56
CA LEU A 93 11.05 -18.22 16.20
C LEU A 93 9.72 -18.58 15.52
N LYS A 94 9.28 -19.84 15.64
CA LYS A 94 8.00 -20.30 15.10
C LYS A 94 6.81 -19.55 15.70
N GLU A 95 6.83 -19.29 17.00
CA GLU A 95 5.79 -18.53 17.69
C GLU A 95 5.75 -17.08 17.19
N LEU A 96 6.92 -16.44 17.04
CA LEU A 96 7.03 -15.07 16.52
C LEU A 96 6.43 -14.95 15.11
N PHE A 97 6.68 -15.91 14.23
CA PHE A 97 6.04 -15.97 12.91
C PHE A 97 4.52 -16.13 13.00
N LEU A 98 4.03 -17.07 13.82
CA LEU A 98 2.59 -17.30 13.99
C LEU A 98 1.87 -16.08 14.57
N GLU A 99 2.49 -15.35 15.49
CA GLU A 99 1.95 -14.10 16.04
C GLU A 99 1.90 -12.99 14.99
N ALA A 100 2.98 -12.79 14.23
CA ALA A 100 3.05 -11.80 13.15
C ALA A 100 2.00 -12.09 12.07
N GLU A 101 1.84 -13.36 11.72
CA GLU A 101 0.85 -13.85 10.79
C GLU A 101 -0.57 -13.61 11.32
N LYS A 102 -0.86 -14.02 12.55
CA LYS A 102 -2.17 -13.83 13.18
C LYS A 102 -2.58 -12.36 13.25
N LEU A 103 -1.66 -11.45 13.56
CA LEU A 103 -1.92 -10.00 13.53
C LEU A 103 -2.29 -9.54 12.11
N THR A 104 -1.56 -10.03 11.11
CA THR A 104 -1.84 -9.73 9.69
C THR A 104 -3.23 -10.19 9.28
N PHE A 105 -3.58 -11.44 9.57
CA PHE A 105 -4.84 -12.04 9.15
C PHE A 105 -6.06 -11.60 9.98
N ASN A 106 -5.90 -11.26 11.26
CA ASN A 106 -7.01 -10.73 12.06
C ASN A 106 -7.52 -9.38 11.55
N HIS A 107 -6.65 -8.57 10.92
CA HIS A 107 -7.04 -7.32 10.26
C HIS A 107 -7.63 -7.52 8.87
N ALA A 108 -7.54 -8.73 8.31
CA ALA A 108 -8.05 -9.08 6.99
C ALA A 108 -9.53 -9.49 6.96
N ILE A 109 -10.21 -9.57 8.11
CA ILE A 109 -11.64 -9.94 8.19
C ILE A 109 -12.53 -8.95 7.41
N LYS A 110 -12.04 -7.75 7.10
CA LYS A 110 -12.68 -6.73 6.25
C LYS A 110 -11.90 -6.41 4.96
N ALA A 111 -10.88 -7.21 4.63
CA ALA A 111 -10.03 -6.98 3.48
C ALA A 111 -10.58 -7.69 2.24
N ASP A 112 -10.37 -7.06 1.09
CA ASP A 112 -10.74 -7.62 -0.21
C ASP A 112 -9.72 -8.67 -0.67
N GLY A 113 -8.51 -8.65 -0.10
CA GLY A 113 -7.44 -9.61 -0.38
C GLY A 113 -6.13 -9.26 0.33
N ILE A 114 -5.21 -10.24 0.38
CA ILE A 114 -3.86 -10.09 0.91
C ILE A 114 -2.86 -10.50 -0.16
N SER A 115 -1.83 -9.69 -0.38
CA SER A 115 -0.66 -10.08 -1.17
C SER A 115 0.59 -10.10 -0.29
N SER A 116 1.58 -10.92 -0.67
CA SER A 116 2.84 -11.06 0.07
C SER A 116 4.03 -10.99 -0.88
N VAL A 117 5.05 -10.25 -0.48
CA VAL A 117 6.34 -10.12 -1.17
C VAL A 117 7.43 -10.63 -0.22
N PRO A 118 8.04 -11.79 -0.49
CA PRO A 118 9.16 -12.29 0.32
C PRO A 118 10.42 -11.46 0.06
N TYR A 119 11.27 -11.35 1.08
CA TYR A 119 12.57 -10.70 1.02
C TYR A 119 13.65 -11.61 1.60
N ALA A 120 14.80 -11.68 0.94
CA ALA A 120 15.96 -12.43 1.43
C ALA A 120 17.27 -11.81 0.94
N ASP A 121 18.12 -11.42 1.88
CA ASP A 121 19.49 -11.01 1.67
C ASP A 121 20.42 -11.90 2.52
N LYS A 122 21.12 -12.82 1.85
CA LYS A 122 22.06 -13.74 2.49
C LYS A 122 23.35 -13.06 2.95
N THR A 123 23.72 -11.92 2.36
CA THR A 123 24.94 -11.20 2.70
C THR A 123 24.79 -10.44 4.01
N LYS A 124 23.61 -9.85 4.23
CA LYS A 124 23.26 -9.14 5.47
C LYS A 124 22.55 -10.01 6.51
N ASN A 125 22.24 -11.27 6.16
CA ASN A 125 21.37 -12.16 6.96
C ASN A 125 20.03 -11.50 7.30
N VAL A 126 19.34 -10.93 6.30
CA VAL A 126 18.02 -10.32 6.48
C VAL A 126 17.01 -11.12 5.68
N TYR A 127 16.08 -11.76 6.37
CA TYR A 127 15.01 -12.57 5.79
C TYR A 127 13.67 -12.05 6.27
N GLY A 128 12.68 -11.97 5.40
CA GLY A 128 11.40 -11.42 5.79
C GLY A 128 10.32 -11.50 4.73
N SER A 129 9.20 -10.84 5.00
CA SER A 129 8.11 -10.68 4.03
C SER A 129 7.34 -9.40 4.34
N ILE A 130 6.87 -8.76 3.27
CA ILE A 130 5.95 -7.62 3.32
C ILE A 130 4.58 -8.12 2.86
N PHE A 131 3.54 -7.77 3.60
CA PHE A 131 2.15 -8.09 3.32
C PHE A 131 1.38 -6.81 3.04
N GLU A 132 0.66 -6.77 1.92
CA GLU A 132 -0.29 -5.72 1.60
C GLU A 132 -1.70 -6.26 1.79
N VAL A 133 -2.49 -5.58 2.61
CA VAL A 133 -3.89 -5.88 2.86
C VAL A 133 -4.75 -4.87 2.09
N THR A 134 -5.43 -5.35 1.06
CA THR A 134 -6.29 -4.52 0.18
C THR A 134 -7.68 -4.35 0.78
N GLY A 135 -8.31 -3.19 0.56
CA GLY A 135 -9.61 -2.84 1.14
C GLY A 135 -9.48 -1.93 2.37
N ASN A 136 -10.60 -1.68 3.06
CA ASN A 136 -10.65 -0.75 4.21
C ASN A 136 -10.10 -1.37 5.51
N ALA A 137 -8.90 -1.94 5.44
CA ALA A 137 -8.17 -2.49 6.57
C ALA A 137 -7.59 -1.38 7.46
N ALA A 138 -7.48 -1.66 8.77
CA ALA A 138 -6.88 -0.72 9.72
C ALA A 138 -5.36 -0.55 9.51
N SER A 139 -4.70 -1.61 9.04
CA SER A 139 -3.28 -1.62 8.70
C SER A 139 -3.07 -2.23 7.32
N PRO A 140 -2.87 -1.41 6.27
CA PRO A 140 -2.80 -1.90 4.90
C PRO A 140 -1.43 -2.47 4.52
N ILE A 141 -0.38 -2.21 5.31
CA ILE A 141 0.94 -2.81 5.10
C ILE A 141 1.44 -3.35 6.43
N GLN A 142 1.89 -4.60 6.43
CA GLN A 142 2.54 -5.26 7.55
C GLN A 142 3.79 -5.97 7.05
N PHE A 143 4.80 -6.16 7.89
CA PHE A 143 6.00 -6.89 7.53
C PHE A 143 6.64 -7.55 8.74
N HIS A 144 7.52 -8.50 8.47
CA HIS A 144 8.46 -9.00 9.47
C HIS A 144 9.83 -9.19 8.82
N VAL A 145 10.88 -9.09 9.64
CA VAL A 145 12.27 -9.34 9.25
C VAL A 145 13.04 -10.00 10.39
N THR A 146 13.97 -10.89 10.07
CA THR A 146 14.76 -11.66 11.03
C THR A 146 16.11 -12.07 10.44
N ASP A 147 17.08 -12.30 11.31
CA ASP A 147 18.34 -13.00 10.99
C ASP A 147 18.21 -14.53 11.11
N SER A 148 17.01 -15.02 11.45
CA SER A 148 16.68 -16.41 11.79
C SER A 148 17.29 -16.94 13.09
N THR A 149 18.13 -16.18 13.79
CA THR A 149 18.90 -16.69 14.94
C THR A 149 18.75 -15.90 16.23
N LYS A 150 18.76 -14.57 16.18
CA LYS A 150 18.78 -13.70 17.37
C LYS A 150 17.74 -12.58 17.33
N HIS A 151 17.38 -12.11 16.15
CA HIS A 151 16.64 -10.88 15.98
C HIS A 151 15.36 -11.11 15.19
N PHE A 152 14.25 -10.57 15.68
CA PHE A 152 12.98 -10.57 14.99
C PHE A 152 12.33 -9.20 15.13
N ILE A 153 11.91 -8.62 14.01
CA ILE A 153 11.18 -7.36 13.97
C ILE A 153 9.88 -7.60 13.23
N THR A 154 8.77 -7.13 13.80
CA THR A 154 7.53 -6.93 13.07
C THR A 154 7.29 -5.44 12.85
N GLY A 155 6.59 -5.11 11.78
CA GLY A 155 6.19 -3.75 11.47
C GLY A 155 4.79 -3.66 10.90
N ALA A 156 4.06 -2.61 11.23
CA ALA A 156 2.72 -2.36 10.72
C ALA A 156 2.49 -0.86 10.49
N VAL A 157 1.85 -0.53 9.37
CA VAL A 157 1.47 0.85 9.02
C VAL A 157 0.09 1.14 9.60
N TYR A 158 -0.03 2.24 10.32
CA TYR A 158 -1.31 2.76 10.83
C TYR A 158 -1.57 4.16 10.27
N PHE A 159 -2.80 4.41 9.84
CA PHE A 159 -3.24 5.75 9.44
C PHE A 159 -3.92 6.44 10.62
N ASN A 160 -3.57 7.71 10.85
CA ASN A 160 -4.13 8.57 11.90
C ASN A 160 -5.53 9.09 11.55
N VAL A 161 -6.11 8.64 10.43
CA VAL A 161 -7.42 9.00 9.92
C VAL A 161 -8.16 7.73 9.50
N GLN A 162 -9.49 7.77 9.53
CA GLN A 162 -10.29 6.65 9.03
C GLN A 162 -9.95 6.41 7.55
N PRO A 163 -9.51 5.20 7.17
CA PRO A 163 -9.02 4.93 5.83
C PRO A 163 -10.19 4.91 4.84
N ASN A 164 -10.03 5.69 3.76
CA ASN A 164 -10.73 5.48 2.49
C ASN A 164 -9.66 4.93 1.53
N TYR A 165 -9.72 3.63 1.21
CA TYR A 165 -8.64 2.93 0.50
C TYR A 165 -8.20 3.64 -0.80
N ASP A 166 -9.15 4.04 -1.65
CA ASP A 166 -8.84 4.71 -2.92
C ASP A 166 -8.10 6.04 -2.72
N SER A 167 -8.42 6.76 -1.65
CA SER A 167 -7.79 8.04 -1.33
C SER A 167 -6.36 7.88 -0.77
N ILE A 168 -6.09 6.76 -0.08
CA ILE A 168 -4.79 6.51 0.56
C ILE A 168 -3.87 5.60 -0.25
N LYS A 169 -4.35 4.98 -1.34
CA LYS A 169 -3.56 4.10 -2.20
C LYS A 169 -2.22 4.71 -2.66
N PRO A 170 -2.15 5.99 -3.08
CA PRO A 170 -0.86 6.61 -3.42
C PRO A 170 0.09 6.68 -2.22
N THR A 171 -0.44 6.89 -1.01
CA THR A 171 0.33 6.91 0.24
C THR A 171 0.80 5.52 0.64
N ILE A 172 -0.04 4.49 0.48
CA ILE A 172 0.32 3.08 0.68
C ILE A 172 1.52 2.74 -0.23
N ASN A 173 1.43 3.04 -1.53
CA ASN A 173 2.50 2.77 -2.48
C ASN A 173 3.81 3.50 -2.13
N TYR A 174 3.72 4.74 -1.63
CA TYR A 174 4.89 5.49 -1.17
C TYR A 174 5.52 4.81 0.06
N LEU A 175 4.71 4.48 1.08
CA LEU A 175 5.18 3.86 2.31
C LEU A 175 5.76 2.46 2.06
N GLN A 176 5.18 1.70 1.14
CA GLN A 176 5.70 0.39 0.76
C GLN A 176 7.12 0.48 0.19
N LYS A 177 7.41 1.48 -0.65
CA LYS A 177 8.75 1.72 -1.18
C LYS A 177 9.73 2.11 -0.07
N ASP A 178 9.32 2.99 0.84
CA ASP A 178 10.16 3.38 1.99
C ASP A 178 10.40 2.19 2.95
N ILE A 179 9.43 1.29 3.12
CA ILE A 179 9.59 0.06 3.90
C ILE A 179 10.57 -0.90 3.20
N ILE A 180 10.50 -1.04 1.88
CA ILE A 180 11.46 -1.84 1.13
C ILE A 180 12.88 -1.29 1.34
N HIS A 181 13.09 0.02 1.19
CA HIS A 181 14.39 0.66 1.46
C HIS A 181 14.87 0.43 2.91
N LEU A 182 13.96 0.55 3.88
CA LEU A 182 14.25 0.28 5.28
C LEU A 182 14.75 -1.16 5.48
N ILE A 183 14.10 -2.14 4.85
CA ILE A 183 14.48 -3.55 4.95
C ILE A 183 15.80 -3.82 4.21
N GLU A 184 16.00 -3.22 3.04
CA GLU A 184 17.24 -3.34 2.25
C GLU A 184 18.46 -2.74 2.95
N SER A 185 18.26 -1.66 3.70
CA SER A 185 19.31 -0.99 4.49
C SER A 185 19.47 -1.54 5.91
N LEU A 186 18.61 -2.48 6.33
CA LEU A 186 18.66 -3.05 7.68
C LEU A 186 19.97 -3.82 7.89
N GLU A 187 20.64 -3.52 9.00
CA GLU A 187 21.82 -4.23 9.47
C GLU A 187 21.67 -4.56 10.96
N TRP A 188 21.91 -5.82 11.30
CA TRP A 188 21.92 -6.31 12.68
C TRP A 188 23.22 -5.90 13.39
N LYS A 189 23.14 -5.62 14.69
CA LYS A 189 24.31 -5.36 15.53
C LYS A 189 24.52 -6.52 16.49
N GLU A 190 25.78 -6.87 16.71
CA GLU A 190 26.19 -7.95 17.62
C GLU A 190 26.05 -7.57 19.10
#